data_AF-A0A6A1V587-F1
#
_entry.id   AF-A0A6A1V587-F1
#
_cell.length_a   1.000
_cell.length_b   1.000
_cell.length_c   1.000
_cell.angle_alpha   90.00
_cell.angle_beta   90.00
_cell.angle_gamma   90.00
#
_symmetry.space_group_name_H-M   'P 1'
#
loop_
_entity.id
_entity.type
_entity.pdbx_description
1 polymer ?
#
loop_
_entity_poly.entity_id
_entity_poly.type
_entity_poly.pdbx_seq_one_letter_code
_entity_poly.pdbx_strand_id
1 'polypeptide(L)'
;MWDCDMETTSLVLNRYWVLRHGMSVSNERGLIVSSMEKGRRAEFQLVAEGVKQEKLAGELFLKALMENNIPLENVRICYSSFSRTTHTAKVVASRLNLPFDGPQCKAMEDLKERFLGPSLERKSHDEYPGMRALDVIAADPFMGPEGGESIDDVASRITNAMTAMESEFQDCAVLIVSHGGPLQVLQSILNAVKQHPASSSDGDLASKLQVVRVPSILSQHRKFALLLGELRPLI
;
A
#
# COMPACT_ATOMS: atom_id res chain seq x y z
N MET A 1 -5.29 -39.06 24.99
CA MET A 1 -6.02 -37.80 24.83
C MET A 1 -5.00 -36.84 24.25
N TRP A 2 -4.94 -36.78 22.92
CA TRP A 2 -4.01 -35.92 22.20
C TRP A 2 -4.83 -34.70 21.78
N ASP A 3 -4.66 -33.60 22.50
CA ASP A 3 -5.06 -32.30 21.98
C ASP A 3 -4.03 -31.93 20.92
N CYS A 4 -4.40 -32.21 19.67
CA CYS A 4 -3.76 -31.64 18.51
C CYS A 4 -4.20 -30.17 18.50
N ASP A 5 -3.37 -29.27 19.01
CA ASP A 5 -3.51 -27.84 18.75
C ASP A 5 -3.61 -27.70 17.23
N MET A 6 -4.81 -27.39 16.74
CA MET A 6 -4.98 -26.98 15.35
C MET A 6 -4.21 -25.67 15.22
N GLU A 7 -2.97 -25.77 14.76
CA GLU A 7 -2.16 -24.65 14.28
C GLU A 7 -3.06 -23.85 13.32
N THR A 8 -3.54 -22.71 13.80
CA THR A 8 -4.24 -21.76 12.95
C THR A 8 -3.18 -21.23 12.02
N THR A 9 -3.09 -21.81 10.82
CA THR A 9 -2.11 -21.40 9.82
C THR A 9 -2.36 -19.93 9.50
N SER A 10 -1.48 -19.06 10.00
CA SER A 10 -1.54 -17.64 9.72
C SER A 10 -1.43 -17.43 8.22
N LEU A 11 -2.28 -16.58 7.65
CA LEU A 11 -2.27 -16.30 6.20
C LEU A 11 -0.92 -15.74 5.74
N VAL A 12 -0.25 -15.01 6.63
CA VAL A 12 1.03 -14.33 6.42
C VAL A 12 1.96 -14.58 7.62
N LEU A 13 3.26 -14.59 7.37
CA LEU A 13 4.32 -14.76 8.36
C LEU A 13 4.67 -13.46 9.10
N ASN A 14 4.24 -12.31 8.56
CA ASN A 14 4.52 -11.00 9.12
C ASN A 14 3.22 -10.28 9.54
N ARG A 15 3.37 -9.30 10.43
CA ARG A 15 2.29 -8.40 10.83
C ARG A 15 2.37 -7.12 10.01
N TYR A 16 1.28 -6.74 9.36
CA TYR A 16 1.30 -5.66 8.37
C TYR A 16 0.54 -4.42 8.85
N TRP A 17 1.08 -3.26 8.49
CA TRP A 17 0.39 -1.99 8.55
C TRP A 17 0.52 -1.30 7.20
N VAL A 18 -0.51 -0.57 6.80
CA VAL A 18 -0.46 0.32 5.64
C VAL A 18 -0.54 1.75 6.09
N LEU A 19 0.20 2.60 5.40
CA LEU A 19 0.20 4.04 5.59
C LEU A 19 0.09 4.73 4.23
N ARG A 20 -1.03 5.42 4.01
CA ARG A 20 -1.13 6.32 2.86
C ARG A 20 -0.30 7.56 3.14
N HIS A 21 0.53 7.96 2.18
CA HIS A 21 1.30 9.19 2.31
C HIS A 21 0.42 10.40 2.69
N GLY A 22 1.03 11.35 3.37
CA GLY A 22 0.41 12.57 3.85
C GLY A 22 0.24 13.58 2.73
N MET A 23 -0.34 14.72 3.08
CA MET A 23 -0.57 15.81 2.14
C MET A 23 0.74 16.20 1.43
N SER A 24 0.74 16.09 0.11
CA SER A 24 1.88 16.46 -0.75
C SER A 24 1.62 17.75 -1.51
N VAL A 25 2.67 18.34 -2.08
CA VAL A 25 2.55 19.52 -2.96
C VAL A 25 1.64 19.24 -4.15
N SER A 26 1.64 18.02 -4.69
CA SER A 26 0.69 17.64 -5.75
C SER A 26 -0.76 17.62 -5.24
N ASN A 27 -1.01 17.20 -4.00
CA ASN A 27 -2.37 17.22 -3.45
C ASN A 27 -2.85 18.64 -3.20
N GLU A 28 -2.00 19.50 -2.64
CA GLU A 28 -2.31 20.91 -2.39
C GLU A 28 -2.64 21.66 -3.68
N ARG A 29 -1.95 21.32 -4.77
CA ARG A 29 -2.20 21.88 -6.10
C ARG A 29 -3.30 21.17 -6.89
N GLY A 30 -3.92 20.13 -6.32
CA GLY A 30 -4.92 19.32 -7.00
C GLY A 30 -4.40 18.59 -8.25
N LEU A 31 -3.10 18.29 -8.35
CA LEU A 31 -2.49 17.70 -9.55
C LEU A 31 -2.44 16.18 -9.52
N ILE A 32 -2.79 15.54 -10.63
CA ILE A 32 -2.54 14.11 -10.86
C ILE A 32 -1.05 13.89 -11.12
N VAL A 33 -0.38 13.13 -10.23
CA VAL A 33 1.01 12.70 -10.40
C VAL A 33 1.11 11.20 -10.12
N SER A 34 1.03 10.43 -11.20
CA SER A 34 0.95 8.97 -11.17
C SER A 34 2.05 8.26 -11.97
N SER A 35 2.81 8.98 -12.79
CA SER A 35 4.01 8.43 -13.47
C SER A 35 5.22 8.36 -12.53
N MET A 36 6.10 7.37 -12.75
CA MET A 36 7.36 7.24 -12.00
C MET A 36 8.30 8.44 -12.20
N GLU A 37 8.44 8.89 -13.45
CA GLU A 37 9.30 10.03 -13.81
C GLU A 37 8.94 11.28 -13.01
N LYS A 38 7.65 11.64 -12.96
CA LYS A 38 7.18 12.84 -12.23
C LYS A 38 7.08 12.55 -10.74
N GLY A 39 6.60 11.38 -10.36
CA GLY A 39 6.41 10.96 -8.97
C GLY A 39 7.67 10.97 -8.11
N ARG A 40 8.84 10.79 -8.72
CA ARG A 40 10.15 10.84 -8.06
C ARG A 40 10.68 12.26 -7.85
N ARG A 41 10.09 13.29 -8.47
CA ARG A 41 10.59 14.67 -8.37
C ARG A 41 10.42 15.20 -6.96
N ALA A 42 11.47 15.83 -6.43
CA ALA A 42 11.49 16.39 -5.08
C ALA A 42 10.42 17.47 -4.84
N GLU A 43 9.98 18.15 -5.91
CA GLU A 43 8.91 19.16 -5.85
C GLU A 43 7.55 18.60 -5.39
N PHE A 44 7.33 17.27 -5.44
CA PHE A 44 6.10 16.62 -5.01
C PHE A 44 6.20 15.92 -3.65
N GLN A 45 7.16 16.32 -2.82
CA GLN A 45 7.25 15.87 -1.44
C GLN A 45 6.05 16.36 -0.60
N LEU A 46 6.00 15.90 0.66
CA LEU A 46 5.02 16.37 1.64
C LEU A 46 5.09 17.88 1.86
N VAL A 47 3.94 18.51 2.05
CA VAL A 47 3.84 19.86 2.63
C VAL A 47 3.95 19.79 4.15
N ALA A 48 4.06 20.94 4.82
CA ALA A 48 4.19 21.01 6.27
C ALA A 48 3.07 20.26 7.01
N GLU A 49 1.83 20.34 6.52
CA GLU A 49 0.71 19.60 7.09
C GLU A 49 0.86 18.08 6.90
N GLY A 50 1.33 17.64 5.74
CA GLY A 50 1.66 16.23 5.49
C GLY A 50 2.71 15.72 6.47
N VAL A 51 3.75 16.50 6.75
CA VAL A 51 4.76 16.11 7.75
C VAL A 51 4.16 15.95 9.15
N LYS A 52 3.18 16.77 9.54
CA LYS A 52 2.48 16.59 10.83
C LYS A 52 1.65 15.31 10.87
N GLN A 53 0.92 15.02 9.78
CA GLN A 53 0.15 13.78 9.64
C GLN A 53 1.06 12.56 9.84
N GLU A 54 2.23 12.55 9.23
CA GLU A 54 3.15 11.40 9.32
C GLU A 54 3.89 11.30 10.65
N LYS A 55 4.11 12.42 11.32
CA LYS A 55 4.60 12.41 12.70
C LYS A 55 3.59 11.72 13.62
N LEU A 56 2.31 12.01 13.47
CA LEU A 56 1.23 11.36 14.22
C LEU A 56 1.10 9.88 13.82
N ALA A 57 1.15 9.56 12.53
CA ALA A 57 1.13 8.17 12.07
C ALA A 57 2.31 7.36 12.64
N GLY A 58 3.51 7.94 12.70
CA GLY A 58 4.68 7.32 13.33
C GLY A 58 4.51 7.10 14.85
N GLU A 59 3.88 8.04 15.56
CA GLU A 59 3.53 7.87 16.98
C GLU A 59 2.51 6.75 17.20
N LEU A 60 1.46 6.69 16.37
CA LEU A 60 0.46 5.63 16.41
C LEU A 60 1.07 4.26 16.09
N PHE A 61 1.98 4.20 15.11
CA PHE A 61 2.67 2.97 14.76
C PHE A 61 3.57 2.50 15.90
N LEU A 62 4.38 3.39 16.48
CA LEU A 62 5.22 3.08 17.64
C LEU A 62 4.38 2.55 18.83
N LYS A 63 3.23 3.17 19.09
CA LYS A 63 2.30 2.70 20.11
C LYS A 63 1.80 1.28 19.81
N ALA A 64 1.40 1.00 18.57
CA ALA A 64 0.95 -0.33 18.16
C ALA A 64 2.07 -1.39 18.31
N LEU A 65 3.32 -1.04 17.98
CA LEU A 65 4.47 -1.93 18.19
C LEU A 65 4.66 -2.27 19.67
N MET A 66 4.56 -1.28 20.56
CA MET A 66 4.66 -1.47 22.01
C MET A 66 3.53 -2.38 22.54
N GLU A 67 2.28 -2.11 22.15
CA GLU A 67 1.12 -2.91 22.56
C GLU A 67 1.20 -4.37 22.12
N ASN A 68 1.89 -4.63 21.01
CA ASN A 68 2.09 -5.98 20.45
C ASN A 68 3.46 -6.60 20.81
N ASN A 69 4.21 -5.98 21.73
CA ASN A 69 5.54 -6.40 22.18
C ASN A 69 6.53 -6.66 21.02
N ILE A 70 6.53 -5.79 20.02
CA ILE A 70 7.38 -5.92 18.83
C ILE A 70 8.67 -5.12 19.04
N PRO A 71 9.86 -5.75 19.06
CA PRO A 71 11.11 -5.03 19.18
C PRO A 71 11.40 -4.24 17.90
N LEU A 72 12.05 -3.07 18.04
CA LEU A 72 12.33 -2.18 16.91
C LEU A 72 13.22 -2.82 15.84
N GLU A 73 14.08 -3.77 16.21
CA GLU A 73 14.91 -4.56 15.28
C GLU A 73 14.09 -5.44 14.32
N ASN A 74 12.84 -5.76 14.66
CA ASN A 74 11.91 -6.54 13.83
C ASN A 74 10.98 -5.66 12.99
N VAL A 75 11.19 -4.34 12.99
CA VAL A 75 10.42 -3.41 12.15
C VAL A 75 11.03 -3.33 10.76
N ARG A 76 10.19 -3.40 9.72
CA ARG A 76 10.54 -3.15 8.33
C ARG A 76 9.63 -2.07 7.76
N ILE A 77 10.18 -1.12 7.01
CA ILE A 77 9.44 -0.05 6.34
C ILE A 77 9.65 -0.22 4.83
N CYS A 78 8.64 -0.72 4.14
CA CYS A 78 8.63 -0.89 2.69
C CYS A 78 7.85 0.25 2.07
N TYR A 79 8.46 0.98 1.12
CA TYR A 79 7.85 2.21 0.61
C TYR A 79 7.97 2.37 -0.90
N SER A 80 6.99 3.04 -1.50
CA SER A 80 7.08 3.45 -2.90
C SER A 80 8.22 4.44 -3.11
N SER A 81 8.95 4.32 -4.22
CA SER A 81 10.02 5.26 -4.59
C SER A 81 9.55 6.67 -5.02
N PHE A 82 8.25 6.98 -4.91
CA PHE A 82 7.77 8.35 -5.10
C PHE A 82 8.29 9.27 -3.99
N SER A 83 8.48 10.56 -4.29
CA SER A 83 9.09 11.51 -3.36
C SER A 83 8.22 11.73 -2.10
N ARG A 84 6.90 11.81 -2.24
CA ARG A 84 5.95 11.90 -1.12
C ARG A 84 5.99 10.68 -0.19
N THR A 85 6.00 9.47 -0.73
CA THR A 85 6.07 8.23 0.08
C THR A 85 7.46 8.04 0.69
N THR A 86 8.51 8.41 -0.03
CA THR A 86 9.88 8.43 0.51
C THR A 86 9.99 9.41 1.68
N HIS A 87 9.43 10.61 1.55
CA HIS A 87 9.41 11.60 2.63
C HIS A 87 8.57 11.12 3.82
N THR A 88 7.38 10.53 3.58
CA THR A 88 6.59 9.87 4.64
C THR A 88 7.42 8.81 5.38
N ALA A 89 8.03 7.88 4.65
CA ALA A 89 8.81 6.80 5.25
C ALA A 89 10.00 7.34 6.07
N LYS A 90 10.66 8.41 5.61
CA LYS A 90 11.71 9.11 6.38
C LYS A 90 11.19 9.70 7.68
N VAL A 91 10.02 10.34 7.65
CA VAL A 91 9.40 10.92 8.86
C VAL A 91 9.08 9.84 9.87
N VAL A 92 8.47 8.73 9.43
CA VAL A 92 8.13 7.61 10.32
C VAL A 92 9.39 6.91 10.85
N ALA A 93 10.38 6.61 10.01
CA ALA A 93 11.65 6.03 10.45
C ALA A 93 12.33 6.90 11.52
N SER A 94 12.33 8.23 11.32
CA SER A 94 12.86 9.18 12.32
C SER A 94 12.08 9.13 13.63
N ARG A 95 10.75 8.96 13.60
CA ARG A 95 9.93 8.82 14.82
C ARG A 95 10.25 7.54 15.60
N LEU A 96 10.62 6.47 14.91
CA LEU A 96 11.01 5.19 15.52
C LEU A 96 12.51 5.11 15.86
N ASN A 97 13.28 6.17 15.60
CA ASN A 97 14.75 6.20 15.71
C ASN A 97 15.45 5.12 14.85
N LEU A 98 14.88 4.80 13.68
CA LEU A 98 15.46 3.85 12.73
C LEU A 98 16.30 4.60 11.67
N PRO A 99 17.49 4.10 11.31
CA PRO A 99 18.27 4.67 10.22
C PRO A 99 17.56 4.43 8.88
N PHE A 100 17.25 5.50 8.15
CA PHE A 100 16.52 5.39 6.89
C PHE A 100 17.33 4.74 5.76
N ASP A 101 18.64 4.95 5.73
CA ASP A 101 19.53 4.29 4.77
C ASP A 101 20.03 2.92 5.27
N GLY A 102 19.40 2.41 6.34
CA GLY A 102 19.70 1.10 6.92
C GLY A 102 18.86 -0.04 6.32
N PRO A 103 19.14 -1.30 6.72
CA PRO A 103 18.50 -2.49 6.16
C PRO A 103 17.00 -2.61 6.45
N GLN A 104 16.48 -1.81 7.38
CA GLN A 104 15.07 -1.84 7.77
C GLN A 104 14.15 -1.05 6.84
N CYS A 105 14.70 -0.16 6.01
CA CYS A 105 13.92 0.68 5.11
C CYS A 105 14.20 0.28 3.66
N LYS A 106 13.17 -0.14 2.93
CA LYS A 106 13.31 -0.67 1.56
C LYS A 106 12.37 0.02 0.58
N ALA A 107 12.93 0.62 -0.46
CA ALA A 107 12.15 1.12 -1.58
C ALA A 107 11.68 -0.05 -2.46
N MET A 108 10.41 -0.04 -2.86
CA MET A 108 9.82 -1.03 -3.77
C MET A 108 9.03 -0.32 -4.86
N GLU A 109 9.38 -0.57 -6.13
CA GLU A 109 8.69 0.06 -7.27
C GLU A 109 7.24 -0.42 -7.40
N ASP A 110 6.98 -1.68 -7.06
CA ASP A 110 5.66 -2.31 -7.07
C ASP A 110 4.65 -1.65 -6.12
N LEU A 111 5.09 -0.77 -5.22
CA LEU A 111 4.25 0.03 -4.34
C LEU A 111 3.85 1.40 -4.94
N LYS A 112 4.21 1.71 -6.20
CA LYS A 112 3.87 2.98 -6.86
C LYS A 112 2.37 3.25 -6.95
N GLU A 113 2.00 4.53 -7.13
CA GLU A 113 0.62 4.91 -7.43
C GLU A 113 0.13 4.24 -8.72
N ARG A 114 -1.17 3.99 -8.84
CA ARG A 114 -1.79 3.54 -10.08
C ARG A 114 -1.50 4.58 -11.17
N PHE A 115 -0.78 4.17 -12.21
CA PHE A 115 -0.51 5.05 -13.35
C PHE A 115 -1.79 5.27 -14.15
N LEU A 116 -2.24 6.52 -14.26
CA LEU A 116 -3.48 6.88 -14.93
C LEU A 116 -3.31 7.18 -16.43
N GLY A 117 -2.12 6.90 -16.98
CA GLY A 117 -1.79 7.17 -18.36
C GLY A 117 -1.25 8.60 -18.58
N PRO A 118 -0.52 8.82 -19.68
CA PRO A 118 0.19 10.07 -19.92
C PRO A 118 -0.75 11.27 -20.11
N SER A 119 -1.94 11.03 -20.66
CA SER A 119 -2.93 12.07 -20.95
C SER A 119 -3.53 12.70 -19.70
N LEU A 120 -3.41 12.07 -18.54
CA LEU A 120 -3.93 12.55 -17.26
C LEU A 120 -2.87 13.20 -16.36
N GLU A 121 -1.59 13.06 -16.66
CA GLU A 121 -0.52 13.59 -15.82
C GLU A 121 -0.53 15.14 -15.77
N ARG A 122 -0.37 15.67 -14.55
CA ARG A 122 -0.40 17.12 -14.20
C ARG A 122 -1.72 17.81 -14.50
N LYS A 123 -2.79 17.08 -14.80
CA LYS A 123 -4.13 17.66 -14.88
C LYS A 123 -4.70 17.84 -13.48
N SER A 124 -5.58 18.83 -13.33
CA SER A 124 -6.31 19.01 -12.09
C SER A 124 -7.24 17.83 -11.84
N HIS A 125 -7.32 17.39 -10.59
CA HIS A 125 -8.29 16.40 -10.14
C HIS A 125 -9.72 16.95 -10.20
N ASP A 126 -9.89 18.26 -10.02
CA ASP A 126 -11.20 18.96 -10.01
C ASP A 126 -11.71 19.25 -11.43
N GLU A 127 -10.81 19.50 -12.38
CA GLU A 127 -11.18 19.96 -13.72
C GLU A 127 -11.50 18.81 -14.70
N TYR A 128 -12.18 17.71 -14.33
CA TYR A 128 -12.39 16.64 -15.31
C TYR A 128 -13.75 15.91 -15.31
N PRO A 129 -14.46 15.93 -16.47
CA PRO A 129 -15.31 14.81 -16.93
C PRO A 129 -14.56 13.46 -16.96
N GLY A 130 -13.24 13.49 -16.89
CA GLY A 130 -12.33 12.34 -16.80
C GLY A 130 -12.38 11.57 -15.49
N MET A 131 -12.83 12.14 -14.36
CA MET A 131 -13.14 11.31 -13.18
C MET A 131 -14.32 10.38 -13.47
N ARG A 132 -15.34 10.88 -14.18
CA ARG A 132 -16.43 10.05 -14.73
C ARG A 132 -15.93 9.00 -15.72
N ALA A 133 -14.96 9.34 -16.58
CA ALA A 133 -14.35 8.37 -17.48
C ALA A 133 -13.52 7.32 -16.72
N LEU A 134 -12.80 7.72 -15.66
CA LEU A 134 -12.09 6.80 -14.76
C LEU A 134 -13.06 5.93 -13.97
N ASP A 135 -14.26 6.41 -13.65
CA ASP A 135 -15.33 5.60 -13.04
C ASP A 135 -15.90 4.58 -14.03
N VAL A 136 -16.08 4.96 -15.31
CA VAL A 136 -16.49 4.04 -16.38
C VAL A 136 -15.40 2.98 -16.63
N ILE A 137 -14.14 3.40 -16.69
CA ILE A 137 -13.00 2.48 -16.83
C ILE A 137 -12.84 1.61 -15.59
N ALA A 138 -13.12 2.13 -14.39
CA ALA A 138 -13.10 1.36 -13.14
C ALA A 138 -14.28 0.38 -12.99
N ALA A 139 -15.27 0.42 -13.90
CA ALA A 139 -16.35 -0.56 -13.91
C ALA A 139 -15.85 -1.97 -14.27
N ASP A 140 -14.87 -2.05 -15.18
CA ASP A 140 -14.13 -3.27 -15.48
C ASP A 140 -12.72 -3.18 -14.89
N PRO A 141 -12.40 -3.92 -13.81
CA PRO A 141 -11.10 -3.85 -13.17
C PRO A 141 -9.95 -4.36 -14.04
N PHE A 142 -10.22 -5.03 -15.16
CA PHE A 142 -9.23 -5.47 -16.14
C PHE A 142 -8.94 -4.43 -17.23
N MET A 143 -9.68 -3.32 -17.28
CA MET A 143 -9.43 -2.24 -18.23
C MET A 143 -8.83 -1.01 -17.54
N GLY A 144 -7.70 -0.55 -18.06
CA GLY A 144 -7.03 0.69 -17.65
C GLY A 144 -7.38 1.87 -18.56
N PRO A 145 -7.07 3.11 -18.16
CA PRO A 145 -7.07 4.23 -19.10
C PRO A 145 -6.00 4.04 -20.16
N GLU A 146 -6.11 4.76 -21.27
CA GLU A 146 -5.16 4.66 -22.37
C GLU A 146 -3.72 4.92 -21.90
N GLY A 147 -2.86 3.91 -22.08
CA GLY A 147 -1.47 3.93 -21.64
C GLY A 147 -1.27 3.88 -20.12
N GLY A 148 -2.31 3.66 -19.32
CA GLY A 148 -2.24 3.51 -17.87
C GLY A 148 -2.55 2.09 -17.37
N GLU A 149 -2.54 1.92 -16.06
CA GLU A 149 -2.78 0.64 -15.38
C GLU A 149 -4.28 0.38 -15.16
N SER A 150 -4.70 -0.86 -15.40
CA SER A 150 -5.95 -1.41 -14.87
C SER A 150 -5.87 -1.60 -13.35
N ILE A 151 -6.97 -1.99 -12.71
CA ILE A 151 -6.94 -2.35 -11.28
C ILE A 151 -6.21 -3.69 -11.10
N ASP A 152 -6.36 -4.61 -12.05
CA ASP A 152 -5.67 -5.90 -12.03
C ASP A 152 -4.15 -5.76 -12.22
N ASP A 153 -3.67 -4.82 -13.05
CA ASP A 153 -2.23 -4.54 -13.16
C ASP A 153 -1.65 -4.12 -11.80
N VAL A 154 -2.38 -3.25 -11.09
CA VAL A 154 -2.03 -2.83 -9.72
C VAL A 154 -2.07 -4.04 -8.77
N ALA A 155 -3.10 -4.88 -8.85
CA ALA A 155 -3.20 -6.09 -8.03
C ALA A 155 -2.01 -7.04 -8.29
N SER A 156 -1.60 -7.22 -9.55
CA SER A 156 -0.49 -8.08 -9.93
C SER A 156 0.82 -7.65 -9.28
N ARG A 157 1.19 -6.37 -9.39
CA ARG A 157 2.45 -5.89 -8.79
C ARG A 157 2.38 -5.84 -7.26
N ILE A 158 1.21 -5.56 -6.69
CA ILE A 158 1.03 -5.61 -5.24
C ILE A 158 1.16 -7.04 -4.70
N THR A 159 0.68 -8.05 -5.43
CA THR A 159 0.94 -9.45 -5.12
C THR A 159 2.44 -9.74 -5.14
N ASN A 160 3.18 -9.28 -6.16
CA ASN A 160 4.63 -9.44 -6.21
C ASN A 160 5.33 -8.79 -5.01
N ALA A 161 4.92 -7.58 -4.62
CA ALA A 161 5.47 -6.90 -3.45
C ALA A 161 5.21 -7.69 -2.16
N MET A 162 3.98 -8.18 -1.96
CA MET A 162 3.63 -9.00 -0.80
C MET A 162 4.44 -10.30 -0.75
N THR A 163 4.52 -11.03 -1.85
CA THR A 163 5.31 -12.27 -1.93
C THR A 163 6.79 -12.01 -1.66
N ALA A 164 7.35 -10.92 -2.19
CA ALA A 164 8.73 -10.53 -1.93
C ALA A 164 8.97 -10.25 -0.43
N MET A 165 8.10 -9.46 0.20
CA MET A 165 8.19 -9.16 1.64
C MET A 165 8.07 -10.42 2.50
N GLU A 166 7.15 -11.33 2.17
CA GLU A 166 6.97 -12.60 2.89
C GLU A 166 8.13 -13.58 2.68
N SER A 167 8.82 -13.52 1.54
CA SER A 167 10.00 -14.34 1.29
C SER A 167 11.26 -13.82 2.00
N GLU A 168 11.30 -12.52 2.30
CA GLU A 168 12.48 -11.83 2.82
C GLU A 168 12.42 -11.62 4.32
N PHE A 169 11.21 -11.44 4.86
CA PHE A 169 10.96 -11.15 6.26
C PHE A 169 10.15 -12.26 6.91
N GLN A 170 10.46 -12.54 8.17
CA GLN A 170 9.73 -13.48 9.01
C GLN A 170 9.54 -12.87 10.39
N ASP A 171 8.35 -13.03 10.96
CA ASP A 171 7.96 -12.54 12.29
C ASP A 171 8.20 -11.02 12.50
N CYS A 172 8.23 -10.26 11.40
CA CYS A 172 8.46 -8.82 11.41
C CYS A 172 7.14 -8.03 11.51
N ALA A 173 7.25 -6.78 11.98
CA ALA A 173 6.23 -5.76 11.73
C ALA A 173 6.60 -4.98 10.47
N VAL A 174 5.80 -5.12 9.42
CA VAL A 174 6.05 -4.52 8.11
C VAL A 174 5.08 -3.35 7.89
N LEU A 175 5.63 -2.14 7.84
CA LEU A 175 4.91 -0.93 7.46
C LEU A 175 5.04 -0.70 5.95
N ILE A 176 3.93 -0.73 5.23
CA ILE A 176 3.84 -0.43 3.80
C ILE A 176 3.43 1.03 3.61
N VAL A 177 4.34 1.87 3.13
CA VAL A 177 4.09 3.28 2.81
C VAL A 177 3.84 3.45 1.32
N SER A 178 2.62 3.80 0.95
CA SER A 178 2.21 3.85 -0.45
C SER A 178 1.11 4.91 -0.68
N HIS A 179 0.28 4.71 -1.70
CA HIS A 179 -0.69 5.67 -2.20
C HIS A 179 -2.12 5.12 -2.13
N GLY A 180 -3.10 5.95 -2.46
CA GLY A 180 -4.51 5.57 -2.34
C GLY A 180 -4.87 4.34 -3.18
N GLY A 181 -4.51 4.33 -4.46
CA GLY A 181 -4.81 3.24 -5.39
C GLY A 181 -4.25 1.87 -4.95
N PRO A 182 -2.93 1.70 -4.86
CA PRO A 182 -2.32 0.42 -4.47
C PRO A 182 -2.77 -0.08 -3.09
N LEU A 183 -2.92 0.79 -2.08
CA LEU A 183 -3.33 0.36 -0.74
C LEU A 183 -4.79 -0.10 -0.68
N GLN A 184 -5.67 0.52 -1.46
CA GLN A 184 -7.06 0.07 -1.61
C GLN A 184 -7.13 -1.32 -2.24
N VAL A 185 -6.35 -1.55 -3.30
CA VAL A 185 -6.31 -2.84 -3.99
C VAL A 185 -5.73 -3.93 -3.09
N LEU A 186 -4.62 -3.65 -2.40
CA LEU A 186 -3.99 -4.55 -1.43
C LEU A 186 -4.99 -5.03 -0.37
N GLN A 187 -5.71 -4.10 0.24
CA GLN A 187 -6.71 -4.42 1.26
C GLN A 187 -7.86 -5.23 0.70
N SER A 188 -8.31 -4.96 -0.53
CA SER A 188 -9.39 -5.71 -1.18
C SER A 188 -9.03 -7.18 -1.36
N ILE A 189 -7.86 -7.46 -1.93
CA ILE A 189 -7.42 -8.83 -2.20
C ILE A 189 -7.09 -9.57 -0.90
N LEU A 190 -6.42 -8.93 0.06
CA LEU A 190 -6.12 -9.56 1.35
C LEU A 190 -7.37 -9.87 2.16
N ASN A 191 -8.34 -8.95 2.19
CA ASN A 191 -9.61 -9.20 2.86
C ASN A 191 -10.39 -10.36 2.20
N ALA A 192 -10.36 -10.47 0.87
CA ALA A 192 -10.98 -11.58 0.17
C ALA A 192 -10.33 -12.92 0.51
N VAL A 193 -9.00 -12.99 0.58
CA VAL A 193 -8.29 -14.21 0.99
C VAL A 193 -8.63 -14.57 2.44
N LYS A 194 -8.71 -13.59 3.35
CA LYS A 194 -9.12 -13.81 4.75
C LYS A 194 -10.53 -14.39 4.86
N GLN A 195 -11.45 -13.96 4.01
CA GLN A 195 -12.86 -14.41 4.02
C GLN A 195 -13.07 -15.76 3.31
N HIS A 196 -12.13 -16.18 2.46
CA HIS A 196 -12.19 -17.45 1.72
C HIS A 196 -11.01 -18.39 2.02
N PRO A 197 -10.78 -18.78 3.29
CA PRO A 197 -9.64 -19.64 3.65
C PRO A 197 -9.75 -21.08 3.13
N ALA A 198 -10.93 -21.50 2.64
CA ALA A 198 -11.29 -22.91 2.48
C ALA A 198 -11.23 -23.49 1.05
N SER A 199 -10.82 -22.75 0.01
CA SER A 199 -10.75 -23.30 -1.37
C SER A 199 -9.34 -23.67 -1.86
N SER A 200 -8.30 -23.47 -1.06
CA SER A 200 -6.98 -24.08 -1.27
C SER A 200 -6.15 -24.03 0.01
N SER A 201 -6.27 -25.05 0.85
CA SER A 201 -5.39 -25.24 2.02
C SER A 201 -3.94 -25.55 1.63
N ASP A 202 -3.60 -25.54 0.33
CA ASP A 202 -2.34 -26.07 -0.23
C ASP A 202 -1.56 -25.06 -1.10
N GLY A 203 -1.93 -23.77 -1.07
CA GLY A 203 -1.27 -22.73 -1.89
C GLY A 203 -0.37 -21.80 -1.07
N ASP A 204 0.77 -21.41 -1.64
CA ASP A 204 1.55 -20.26 -1.16
C ASP A 204 0.74 -18.96 -1.24
N LEU A 205 1.21 -17.89 -0.60
CA LEU A 205 0.49 -16.61 -0.59
C LEU A 205 0.23 -16.08 -2.01
N ALA A 206 1.16 -16.27 -2.93
CA ALA A 206 1.03 -15.83 -4.32
C ALA A 206 -0.17 -16.49 -4.99
N SER A 207 -0.32 -17.80 -4.84
CA SER A 207 -1.44 -18.59 -5.37
C SER A 207 -2.78 -18.12 -4.78
N LYS A 208 -2.82 -17.88 -3.47
CA LYS A 208 -4.03 -17.38 -2.78
C LYS A 208 -4.44 -15.98 -3.28
N LEU A 209 -3.47 -15.07 -3.42
CA LEU A 209 -3.70 -13.73 -3.96
C LEU A 209 -4.11 -13.76 -5.43
N GLN A 210 -3.58 -14.70 -6.22
CA GLN A 210 -3.94 -14.86 -7.63
C GLN A 210 -5.40 -15.28 -7.81
N VAL A 211 -5.90 -16.19 -6.98
CA VAL A 211 -7.28 -16.70 -7.08
C VAL A 211 -8.33 -15.61 -6.80
N VAL A 212 -8.01 -14.63 -5.96
CA VAL A 212 -8.95 -13.54 -5.63
C VAL A 212 -8.91 -12.36 -6.60
N ARG A 213 -8.02 -12.37 -7.61
CA ARG A 213 -7.96 -11.35 -8.67
C ARG A 213 -9.09 -11.52 -9.69
N VAL A 214 -10.32 -11.46 -9.21
CA VAL A 214 -11.55 -11.57 -10.00
C VAL A 214 -12.34 -10.26 -9.93
N PRO A 215 -13.21 -9.95 -10.93
CA PRO A 215 -13.92 -8.68 -10.99
C PRO A 215 -14.67 -8.32 -9.71
N SER A 216 -15.38 -9.29 -9.14
CA SER A 216 -16.21 -9.10 -7.94
C SER A 216 -15.41 -8.67 -6.71
N ILE A 217 -14.11 -8.98 -6.64
CA ILE A 217 -13.21 -8.58 -5.56
C ILE A 217 -12.48 -7.29 -5.92
N LEU A 218 -11.91 -7.20 -7.12
CA LEU A 218 -11.13 -6.03 -7.53
C LEU A 218 -11.99 -4.76 -7.57
N SER A 219 -13.26 -4.85 -7.98
CA SER A 219 -14.17 -3.69 -7.99
C SER A 219 -14.55 -3.20 -6.59
N GLN A 220 -14.21 -3.92 -5.52
CA GLN A 220 -14.48 -3.50 -4.14
C GLN A 220 -13.37 -2.64 -3.51
N HIS A 221 -12.24 -2.41 -4.20
CA HIS A 221 -11.08 -1.71 -3.66
C HIS A 221 -11.41 -0.36 -2.99
N ARG A 222 -12.36 0.40 -3.55
CA ARG A 222 -12.78 1.71 -3.00
C ARG A 222 -13.40 1.64 -1.60
N LYS A 223 -13.94 0.49 -1.19
CA LYS A 223 -14.41 0.28 0.20
C LYS A 223 -13.29 0.42 1.23
N PHE A 224 -12.05 0.23 0.80
CA PHE A 224 -10.86 0.28 1.63
C PHE A 224 -10.11 1.61 1.52
N ALA A 225 -10.80 2.68 1.11
CA ALA A 225 -10.21 4.01 1.03
C ALA A 225 -9.54 4.42 2.35
N LEU A 226 -8.43 5.14 2.22
CA LEU A 226 -7.62 5.67 3.31
C LEU A 226 -7.54 7.18 3.17
N LEU A 227 -7.66 7.92 4.27
CA LEU A 227 -7.33 9.34 4.33
C LEU A 227 -5.82 9.56 4.18
N LEU A 228 -5.40 10.77 3.83
CA LEU A 228 -3.99 11.13 3.77
C LEU A 228 -3.37 11.00 5.17
N GLY A 229 -2.22 10.34 5.26
CA GLY A 229 -1.55 10.04 6.53
C GLY A 229 -2.28 9.02 7.42
N GLU A 230 -3.28 8.30 6.89
CA GLU A 230 -3.97 7.27 7.66
C GLU A 230 -3.11 6.01 7.76
N LEU A 231 -2.79 5.64 9.00
CA LEU A 231 -2.22 4.34 9.38
C LEU A 231 -3.34 3.35 9.66
N ARG A 232 -3.26 2.14 9.10
CA ARG A 232 -4.22 1.07 9.35
C ARG A 232 -3.50 -0.28 9.50
N PRO A 233 -3.75 -1.05 10.57
CA PRO A 233 -3.29 -2.44 10.64
C PRO A 233 -3.99 -3.26 9.56
N LEU A 234 -3.26 -4.19 8.94
CA LEU A 234 -3.80 -5.17 8.02
C LEU A 234 -3.88 -6.53 8.71
N ILE A 235 -5.07 -7.12 8.63
CA ILE A 235 -5.44 -8.48 9.06
C ILE A 235 -5.25 -8.77 10.55
#